data_AF-A0A8G1RJR6-F1
#
_entry.id   AF-A0A8G1RJR6-F1
#
_cell.length_a   1.000
_cell.length_b   1.000
_cell.length_c   1.000
_cell.angle_alpha   90.00
_cell.angle_beta   90.00
_cell.angle_gamma   90.00
#
_symmetry.space_group_name_H-M   'P 1'
#
loop_
_entity.id
_entity.type
_entity.pdbx_description
1 polymer ?
#
loop_
_entity_poly.entity_id
_entity_poly.type
_entity_poly.pdbx_seq_one_letter_code
_entity_poly.pdbx_strand_id
1 'polypeptide(L)'
;MEKKTWSMLVEPHHIRITENNPDVVNQMAAKLAWDRSCKAEDANTELYTGSGPDKPVIWFKQTIGNACGSIGLLHCLINGPAVDFITPESDLAAIRSDAIPLDMTHRAEILCNSEPFELAHKSVEQAGDSYADPTDGRSGGHFVGFVKSGGKLWELEGSRKGPLERGSLADDEDVVSPRALDMGIRRIIQLDKD
;
A
#
# COMPACT_ATOMS: atom_id res chain seq x y z
N MET A 1 -22.14 -14.07 -19.30
CA MET A 1 -21.22 -13.45 -18.33
C MET A 1 -21.72 -12.05 -18.06
N GLU A 2 -22.36 -11.87 -16.91
CA GLU A 2 -23.10 -10.66 -16.58
C GLU A 2 -22.18 -9.71 -15.81
N LYS A 3 -21.99 -8.50 -16.35
CA LYS A 3 -21.24 -7.45 -15.69
C LYS A 3 -22.09 -6.93 -14.53
N LYS A 4 -21.66 -7.13 -13.29
CA LYS A 4 -22.29 -6.49 -12.12
C LYS A 4 -21.99 -4.99 -12.14
N THR A 5 -22.92 -4.21 -12.67
CA THR A 5 -22.99 -2.75 -12.49
C THR A 5 -23.94 -2.44 -11.35
N TRP A 6 -23.43 -1.79 -10.30
CA TRP A 6 -24.23 -1.27 -9.20
C TRP A 6 -24.70 0.15 -9.54
N SER A 7 -26.01 0.34 -9.77
CA SER A 7 -26.63 1.67 -9.89
C SER A 7 -27.16 2.10 -8.54
N MET A 8 -26.56 3.15 -7.96
CA MET A 8 -27.03 3.77 -6.72
C MET A 8 -27.95 4.94 -7.09
N LEU A 9 -29.23 4.84 -6.71
CA LEU A 9 -30.19 5.93 -6.79
C LEU A 9 -29.79 7.01 -5.78
N VAL A 10 -29.66 8.25 -6.26
CA VAL A 10 -29.26 9.42 -5.47
C VAL A 10 -30.52 10.19 -5.07
N GLU A 11 -30.78 10.36 -3.78
CA GLU A 11 -31.70 11.39 -3.28
C GLU A 11 -30.91 12.55 -2.64
N PRO A 12 -31.32 13.83 -2.82
CA PRO A 12 -30.54 14.98 -2.42
C PRO A 12 -31.04 15.57 -1.09
N HIS A 13 -30.36 15.27 0.01
CA HIS A 13 -30.57 16.00 1.26
C HIS A 13 -29.25 16.54 1.82
N HIS A 14 -28.98 17.81 1.48
CA HIS A 14 -28.31 18.84 2.27
C HIS A 14 -27.22 18.36 3.26
N ILE A 15 -25.97 18.29 2.79
CA ILE A 15 -24.80 18.31 3.67
C ILE A 15 -24.59 19.76 4.12
N ARG A 16 -24.96 20.06 5.37
CA ARG A 16 -24.41 21.22 6.08
C ARG A 16 -22.97 20.90 6.42
N ILE A 17 -22.01 21.48 5.68
CA ILE A 17 -20.63 21.58 6.14
C ILE A 17 -20.62 22.63 7.26
N THR A 18 -20.78 22.18 8.49
CA THR A 18 -20.50 22.99 9.68
C THR A 18 -19.59 22.19 10.60
N GLU A 19 -18.28 22.28 10.39
CA GLU A 19 -17.28 22.45 11.44
C GLU A 19 -15.86 22.51 10.83
N ASN A 20 -15.17 23.63 11.03
CA ASN A 20 -13.72 23.75 10.85
C ASN A 20 -13.02 22.96 11.95
N ASN A 21 -13.11 21.63 11.95
CA ASN A 21 -12.32 20.80 12.85
C ASN A 21 -10.85 20.89 12.40
N PRO A 22 -9.94 21.50 13.18
CA PRO A 22 -8.56 21.67 12.79
C PRO A 22 -7.85 20.34 12.52
N ASP A 23 -8.25 19.26 13.20
CA ASP A 23 -7.65 17.93 12.99
C ASP A 23 -8.02 17.36 11.61
N VAL A 24 -9.27 17.55 11.18
CA VAL A 24 -9.73 17.12 9.84
C VAL A 24 -9.05 17.94 8.76
N VAL A 25 -8.91 19.25 8.97
CA VAL A 25 -8.21 20.15 8.04
C VAL A 25 -6.73 19.78 7.90
N ASN A 26 -6.05 19.50 9.01
CA ASN A 26 -4.64 19.08 9.02
C ASN A 26 -4.45 17.72 8.33
N GLN A 27 -5.30 16.73 8.62
CA GLN A 27 -5.24 15.42 7.95
C GLN A 27 -5.44 15.53 6.43
N MET A 28 -6.38 16.37 5.99
CA MET A 28 -6.58 16.63 4.56
C MET A 28 -5.37 17.33 3.93
N ALA A 29 -4.74 18.29 4.63
CA ALA A 29 -3.54 18.98 4.16
C ALA A 29 -2.35 18.01 4.01
N ALA A 30 -2.10 17.18 5.02
CA ALA A 30 -1.07 16.13 5.02
C ALA A 30 -1.21 15.21 3.81
N LYS A 31 -2.44 14.71 3.59
CA LYS A 31 -2.76 13.83 2.47
C LYS A 31 -2.50 14.51 1.12
N LEU A 32 -2.89 15.78 0.98
CA LEU A 32 -2.67 16.53 -0.25
C LEU A 32 -1.18 16.80 -0.50
N ALA A 33 -0.41 17.09 0.54
CA ALA A 33 1.05 17.26 0.44
C ALA A 33 1.73 15.96 0.00
N TRP A 34 1.35 14.83 0.60
CA TRP A 34 1.80 13.51 0.20
C TRP A 34 1.44 13.19 -1.26
N ASP A 35 0.18 13.37 -1.65
CA ASP A 35 -0.29 13.10 -3.02
C ASP A 35 0.48 13.95 -4.06
N ARG A 36 0.81 15.20 -3.73
CA ARG A 36 1.65 16.07 -4.58
C ARG A 36 3.07 15.54 -4.68
N SER A 37 3.69 15.16 -3.56
CA SER A 37 5.05 14.59 -3.55
C SER A 37 5.13 13.33 -4.39
N CYS A 38 4.17 12.41 -4.23
CA CYS A 38 4.08 11.17 -5.01
C CYS A 38 3.98 11.46 -6.51
N LYS A 39 3.10 12.38 -6.91
CA LYS A 39 2.95 12.76 -8.33
C LYS A 39 4.22 13.40 -8.89
N ALA A 40 4.91 14.22 -8.11
CA ALA A 40 6.16 14.85 -8.53
C ALA A 40 7.27 13.83 -8.74
N GLU A 41 7.43 12.87 -7.81
CA GLU A 41 8.39 11.76 -7.95
C GLU A 41 8.04 10.83 -9.12
N ASP A 42 6.75 10.57 -9.35
CA ASP A 42 6.32 9.65 -10.40
C ASP A 42 6.29 10.31 -11.79
N ALA A 43 6.37 11.65 -11.89
CA ALA A 43 6.20 12.40 -13.13
C ALA A 43 7.14 11.90 -14.25
N ASN A 44 8.39 11.62 -13.91
CA ASN A 44 9.43 11.17 -14.84
C ASN A 44 9.78 9.69 -14.71
N THR A 45 8.98 8.92 -13.98
CA THR A 45 9.21 7.50 -13.73
C THR A 45 8.39 6.66 -14.71
N GLU A 46 9.02 5.64 -15.30
CA GLU A 46 8.34 4.65 -16.13
C GLU A 46 7.54 3.67 -15.28
N LEU A 47 6.58 2.98 -15.89
CA LEU A 47 5.86 1.92 -15.22
C LEU A 47 6.80 0.74 -14.94
N TYR A 48 6.71 0.17 -13.74
CA TYR A 48 7.53 -0.96 -13.35
C TYR A 48 7.16 -2.21 -14.15
N THR A 49 8.16 -2.80 -14.83
CA THR A 49 8.00 -4.00 -15.66
C THR A 49 8.79 -5.19 -15.12
N GLY A 50 9.37 -5.09 -13.92
CA GLY A 50 10.24 -6.14 -13.38
C GLY A 50 9.47 -7.36 -12.89
N SER A 51 9.89 -8.54 -13.36
CA SER A 51 9.42 -9.85 -12.92
C SER A 51 10.59 -10.83 -12.76
N GLY A 52 10.32 -11.98 -12.14
CA GLY A 52 11.29 -13.06 -11.93
C GLY A 52 11.95 -13.07 -10.56
N PRO A 53 12.67 -14.17 -10.23
CA PRO A 53 13.24 -14.40 -8.90
C PRO A 53 14.42 -13.48 -8.58
N ASP A 54 15.06 -12.89 -9.58
CA ASP A 54 16.23 -12.01 -9.40
C ASP A 54 15.85 -10.57 -9.06
N LYS A 55 14.55 -10.27 -8.95
CA LYS A 55 14.09 -8.94 -8.54
C LYS A 55 14.23 -8.77 -7.03
N PRO A 56 14.72 -7.60 -6.56
CA PRO A 56 14.96 -7.38 -5.15
C PRO A 56 13.66 -7.36 -4.33
N VAL A 57 12.53 -7.04 -4.95
CA VAL A 57 11.22 -7.02 -4.30
C VAL A 57 10.10 -7.51 -5.22
N ILE A 58 9.11 -8.14 -4.62
CA ILE A 58 7.79 -8.46 -5.17
C ILE A 58 6.84 -7.33 -4.75
N TRP A 59 6.34 -6.60 -5.74
CA TRP A 59 5.43 -5.47 -5.55
C TRP A 59 4.13 -5.70 -6.29
N PHE A 60 3.02 -5.31 -5.65
CA PHE A 60 1.66 -5.39 -6.14
C PHE A 60 1.10 -3.99 -6.37
N LYS A 61 0.59 -3.76 -7.58
CA LYS A 61 -0.25 -2.60 -7.86
C LYS A 61 -1.56 -2.74 -7.10
N GLN A 62 -1.96 -1.71 -6.36
CA GLN A 62 -3.25 -1.71 -5.69
C GLN A 62 -4.37 -1.39 -6.70
N THR A 63 -5.24 -2.37 -6.91
CA THR A 63 -6.48 -2.28 -7.71
C THR A 63 -7.74 -2.51 -6.88
N ILE A 64 -7.59 -3.00 -5.64
CA ILE A 64 -8.67 -3.27 -4.69
C ILE A 64 -8.90 -2.01 -3.82
N GLY A 65 -10.15 -1.55 -3.75
CA GLY A 65 -10.54 -0.42 -2.89
C GLY A 65 -10.32 -0.75 -1.41
N ASN A 66 -9.85 0.24 -0.64
CA ASN A 66 -9.64 0.15 0.82
C ASN A 66 -8.70 -0.98 1.33
N ALA A 67 -8.06 -1.74 0.43
CA ALA A 67 -7.13 -2.81 0.78
C ALA A 67 -5.67 -2.35 1.03
N CYS A 68 -5.40 -1.04 1.10
CA CYS A 68 -4.02 -0.54 1.21
C CYS A 68 -3.26 -1.08 2.43
N GLY A 69 -3.95 -1.27 3.57
CA GLY A 69 -3.36 -1.88 4.76
C GLY A 69 -2.96 -3.34 4.54
N SER A 70 -3.85 -4.16 3.99
CA SER A 70 -3.58 -5.57 3.71
C SER A 70 -2.50 -5.76 2.64
N ILE A 71 -2.49 -4.91 1.60
CA ILE A 71 -1.46 -4.92 0.56
C ILE A 71 -0.11 -4.46 1.13
N GLY A 72 -0.09 -3.43 1.97
CA GLY A 72 1.11 -2.98 2.67
C GLY A 72 1.69 -4.06 3.59
N LEU A 73 0.84 -4.77 4.34
CA LEU A 73 1.26 -5.91 5.16
C LEU A 73 1.82 -7.05 4.29
N LEU A 74 1.12 -7.41 3.21
CA LEU A 74 1.59 -8.41 2.25
C LEU A 74 2.99 -8.07 1.73
N HIS A 75 3.20 -6.82 1.30
CA HIS A 75 4.52 -6.33 0.86
C HIS A 75 5.60 -6.54 1.90
N CYS A 76 5.34 -6.24 3.17
CA CYS A 76 6.31 -6.44 4.26
C CYS A 76 6.62 -7.92 4.49
N LEU A 77 5.60 -8.78 4.49
CA LEU A 77 5.75 -10.20 4.79
C LEU A 77 6.53 -10.98 3.73
N ILE A 78 6.37 -10.64 2.45
CA ILE A 78 6.93 -11.42 1.33
C ILE A 78 8.31 -10.93 0.85
N ASN A 79 8.78 -9.78 1.35
CA ASN A 79 10.04 -9.15 0.95
C ASN A 79 11.05 -8.96 2.08
N GLY A 80 10.66 -9.22 3.33
CA GLY A 80 11.52 -9.08 4.50
C GLY A 80 11.95 -10.43 5.10
N PRO A 81 12.59 -10.40 6.28
CA PRO A 81 13.00 -11.62 7.00
C PRO A 81 11.85 -12.57 7.35
N ALA A 82 10.60 -12.07 7.35
CA ALA A 82 9.41 -12.87 7.57
C ALA A 82 9.22 -13.99 6.52
N VAL A 83 9.84 -13.86 5.34
CA VAL A 83 9.80 -14.89 4.29
C VAL A 83 10.26 -16.25 4.79
N ASP A 84 11.28 -16.29 5.66
CA ASP A 84 11.85 -17.53 6.21
C ASP A 84 10.88 -18.26 7.16
N PHE A 85 9.81 -17.59 7.58
CA PHE A 85 8.78 -18.11 8.48
C PHE A 85 7.45 -18.38 7.77
N ILE A 86 7.37 -18.17 6.46
CA ILE A 86 6.17 -18.50 5.69
C ILE A 86 6.02 -20.02 5.64
N THR A 87 4.95 -20.53 6.25
CA THR A 87 4.64 -21.97 6.20
C THR A 87 4.44 -22.40 4.75
N PRO A 88 5.12 -23.47 4.30
CA PRO A 88 4.82 -24.12 3.04
C PRO A 88 3.32 -24.45 2.92
N GLU A 89 2.78 -24.47 1.70
CA GLU A 89 1.36 -24.72 1.41
C GLU A 89 0.34 -23.71 1.98
N SER A 90 0.77 -22.64 2.65
CA SER A 90 -0.13 -21.55 3.07
C SER A 90 -0.60 -20.68 1.89
N ASP A 91 -1.74 -19.99 2.05
CA ASP A 91 -2.22 -19.03 1.05
C ASP A 91 -1.20 -17.93 0.76
N LEU A 92 -0.47 -17.48 1.78
CA LEU A 92 0.61 -16.50 1.63
C LEU A 92 1.78 -17.05 0.80
N ALA A 93 2.14 -18.32 1.00
CA ALA A 93 3.16 -18.99 0.19
C ALA A 93 2.74 -19.06 -1.28
N ALA A 94 1.48 -19.44 -1.55
CA ALA A 94 0.92 -19.53 -2.90
C ALA A 94 0.88 -18.15 -3.60
N ILE A 95 0.35 -17.12 -2.93
CA ILE A 95 0.34 -15.74 -3.45
C ILE A 95 1.76 -15.29 -3.81
N ARG A 96 2.73 -15.58 -2.94
CA ARG A 96 4.13 -15.21 -3.16
C ARG A 96 4.73 -15.96 -4.35
N SER A 97 4.56 -17.28 -4.43
CA SER A 97 5.14 -18.09 -5.53
C SER A 97 4.56 -17.70 -6.88
N ASP A 98 3.25 -17.48 -6.95
CA ASP A 98 2.54 -17.15 -8.19
C ASP A 98 2.91 -15.76 -8.68
N ALA A 99 3.20 -14.83 -7.76
CA ALA A 99 3.58 -13.47 -8.09
C ALA A 99 5.01 -13.33 -8.65
N ILE A 100 5.96 -14.19 -8.24
CA ILE A 100 7.37 -14.10 -8.65
C ILE A 100 7.54 -13.98 -10.18
N PRO A 101 7.00 -14.90 -11.00
CA PRO A 101 7.22 -14.87 -12.45
C PRO A 101 6.43 -13.76 -13.17
N LEU A 102 5.46 -13.13 -12.52
CA LEU A 102 4.52 -12.20 -13.15
C LEU A 102 5.02 -10.75 -13.12
N ASP A 103 4.55 -9.95 -14.09
CA ASP A 103 4.68 -8.50 -14.08
C ASP A 103 3.66 -7.84 -13.13
N MET A 104 3.76 -6.53 -12.93
CA MET A 104 2.89 -5.82 -11.98
C MET A 104 1.39 -5.90 -12.30
N THR A 105 1.01 -6.00 -13.58
CA THR A 105 -0.39 -6.02 -14.00
C THR A 105 -0.99 -7.36 -13.63
N HIS A 106 -0.33 -8.44 -14.00
CA HIS A 106 -0.78 -9.79 -13.68
C HIS A 106 -0.70 -10.09 -12.18
N ARG A 107 0.29 -9.54 -11.45
CA ARG A 107 0.32 -9.60 -9.98
C ARG A 107 -0.93 -8.98 -9.34
N ALA A 108 -1.35 -7.81 -9.84
CA ALA A 108 -2.56 -7.16 -9.36
C ALA A 108 -3.82 -7.98 -9.64
N GLU A 109 -3.88 -8.63 -10.82
CA GLU A 109 -4.98 -9.49 -11.22
C GLU A 109 -5.10 -10.74 -10.33
N ILE A 110 -4.00 -11.45 -10.07
CA ILE A 110 -4.06 -12.65 -9.20
C ILE A 110 -4.46 -12.27 -7.77
N LEU A 111 -4.01 -11.13 -7.25
CA LEU A 111 -4.34 -10.70 -5.90
C LEU A 111 -5.82 -10.25 -5.83
N CYS A 112 -6.30 -9.55 -6.85
CA CYS A 112 -7.71 -9.15 -6.95
C CYS A 112 -8.67 -10.34 -7.06
N ASN A 113 -8.21 -11.45 -7.66
CA ASN A 113 -9.01 -12.68 -7.82
C ASN A 113 -8.74 -13.72 -6.72
N SER A 114 -7.92 -13.40 -5.71
CA SER A 114 -7.58 -14.31 -4.62
C SER A 114 -8.67 -14.32 -3.56
N GLU A 115 -9.51 -15.36 -3.57
CA GLU A 115 -10.52 -15.60 -2.53
C GLU A 115 -9.90 -15.68 -1.10
N PRO A 116 -8.77 -16.38 -0.87
CA PRO A 116 -8.14 -16.39 0.45
C PRO A 116 -7.71 -15.00 0.93
N PHE A 117 -7.16 -14.17 0.03
CA PHE A 117 -6.78 -12.80 0.37
C PHE A 117 -8.02 -11.95 0.72
N GLU A 118 -9.09 -12.07 -0.06
CA GLU A 118 -10.35 -11.35 0.18
C GLU A 118 -10.97 -11.73 1.53
N LEU A 119 -11.02 -13.04 1.85
CA LEU A 119 -11.53 -13.53 3.13
C LEU A 119 -10.69 -13.02 4.30
N ALA A 120 -9.36 -13.09 4.19
CA ALA A 120 -8.46 -12.58 5.21
C ALA A 120 -8.64 -11.07 5.42
N HIS A 121 -8.69 -10.27 4.35
CA HIS A 121 -8.95 -8.83 4.42
C HIS A 121 -10.27 -8.50 5.13
N LYS A 122 -11.37 -9.14 4.73
CA LYS A 122 -12.70 -8.92 5.31
C LYS A 122 -12.80 -9.34 6.77
N SER A 123 -12.08 -10.39 7.18
CA SER A 123 -12.13 -10.88 8.56
C SER A 123 -11.59 -9.89 9.60
N VAL A 124 -10.77 -8.93 9.18
CA VAL A 124 -10.14 -7.94 10.07
C VAL A 124 -10.57 -6.51 9.79
N GLU A 125 -11.29 -6.25 8.70
CA GLU A 125 -11.77 -4.90 8.32
C GLU A 125 -12.60 -4.25 9.43
N GLN A 126 -13.41 -5.04 10.15
CA GLN A 126 -14.30 -4.59 11.22
C GLN A 126 -13.72 -4.85 12.63
N ALA A 127 -12.47 -5.31 12.74
CA ALA A 127 -11.87 -5.68 14.02
C ALA A 127 -11.27 -4.49 14.78
N GLY A 128 -11.19 -3.30 14.16
CA GLY A 128 -10.63 -2.10 14.79
C GLY A 128 -11.58 -1.43 15.80
N ASP A 129 -11.02 -0.61 16.69
CA ASP A 129 -11.77 0.15 17.71
C ASP A 129 -12.61 1.31 17.15
N SER A 130 -12.52 1.56 15.83
CA SER A 130 -13.24 2.63 15.13
C SER A 130 -14.32 2.04 14.24
N TYR A 131 -15.49 2.68 14.21
CA TYR A 131 -16.56 2.30 13.29
C TYR A 131 -16.16 2.64 11.86
N ALA A 132 -16.09 1.63 10.99
CA ALA A 132 -15.89 1.82 9.56
C ALA A 132 -17.24 2.18 8.92
N ASP A 133 -17.47 3.45 8.57
CA ASP A 133 -18.63 3.85 7.77
C ASP A 133 -18.37 3.50 6.29
N PRO A 134 -19.15 2.60 5.67
CA PRO A 134 -18.99 2.25 4.26
C PRO A 134 -19.35 3.39 3.29
N THR A 135 -19.94 4.48 3.78
CA THR A 135 -20.24 5.69 3.03
C THR A 135 -19.19 6.79 3.18
N ASP A 136 -18.30 6.66 4.16
CA ASP A 136 -17.10 7.49 4.21
C ASP A 136 -16.26 7.18 2.97
N GLY A 137 -15.99 8.20 2.17
CA GLY A 137 -15.13 8.07 1.00
C GLY A 137 -13.69 7.70 1.38
N ARG A 138 -12.74 7.89 0.47
CA ARG A 138 -11.30 7.82 0.79
C ARG A 138 -10.85 9.02 1.66
N SER A 139 -11.50 9.25 2.79
CA SER A 139 -11.21 10.29 3.78
C SER A 139 -10.14 9.85 4.79
N GLY A 140 -9.82 8.55 4.86
CA GLY A 140 -8.79 8.00 5.73
C GLY A 140 -7.35 8.16 5.23
N GLY A 141 -6.40 7.88 6.13
CA GLY A 141 -4.96 7.78 5.83
C GLY A 141 -4.63 6.64 4.86
N HIS A 142 -3.37 6.59 4.42
CA HIS A 142 -2.89 5.61 3.45
C HIS A 142 -1.71 4.82 4.03
N PHE A 143 -1.69 3.50 3.82
CA PHE A 143 -0.63 2.62 4.32
C PHE A 143 0.48 2.44 3.28
N VAL A 144 1.72 2.58 3.74
CA VAL A 144 2.94 2.41 2.94
C VAL A 144 3.85 1.38 3.62
N GLY A 145 4.36 0.41 2.87
CA GLY A 145 5.33 -0.57 3.37
C GLY A 145 6.77 -0.13 3.16
N PHE A 146 7.65 -0.39 4.13
CA PHE A 146 9.10 -0.21 3.99
C PHE A 146 9.80 -1.53 4.28
N VAL A 147 10.70 -1.95 3.38
CA VAL A 147 11.46 -3.21 3.53
C VAL A 147 12.94 -3.02 3.21
N LYS A 148 13.81 -3.77 3.90
CA LYS A 148 15.22 -3.92 3.52
C LYS A 148 15.36 -5.16 2.65
N SER A 149 15.80 -5.00 1.40
CA SER A 149 16.10 -6.11 0.50
C SER A 149 17.26 -5.76 -0.44
N GLY A 150 18.17 -6.70 -0.66
CA GLY A 150 19.36 -6.50 -1.49
C GLY A 150 20.25 -5.34 -1.00
N GLY A 151 20.38 -5.15 0.32
CA GLY A 151 21.15 -4.06 0.91
C GLY A 151 20.54 -2.67 0.71
N LYS A 152 19.26 -2.58 0.32
CA LYS A 152 18.58 -1.33 -0.01
C LYS A 152 17.27 -1.20 0.75
N LEU A 153 16.88 0.04 1.05
CA LEU A 153 15.56 0.40 1.56
C LEU A 153 14.62 0.56 0.37
N TRP A 154 13.48 -0.13 0.43
CA TRP A 154 12.41 -0.06 -0.55
C TRP A 154 11.13 0.47 0.07
N GLU A 155 10.51 1.43 -0.61
CA GLU A 155 9.15 1.89 -0.32
C GLU A 155 8.17 1.19 -1.27
N LEU A 156 7.18 0.49 -0.70
CA LEU A 156 6.25 -0.38 -1.40
C LEU A 156 4.82 0.13 -1.20
N GLU A 157 4.45 1.10 -2.02
CA GLU A 157 3.12 1.72 -2.05
C GLU A 157 2.42 1.34 -3.37
N GLY A 158 1.21 0.78 -3.31
CA GLY A 158 0.51 0.17 -4.46
C GLY A 158 -0.12 1.15 -5.46
N SER A 159 -0.29 2.41 -5.12
CA SER A 159 -0.85 3.48 -5.95
C SER A 159 0.21 4.15 -6.84
N ARG A 160 1.51 3.96 -6.55
CA ARG A 160 2.65 4.39 -7.39
C ARG A 160 2.78 3.64 -8.70
N LYS A 161 3.73 4.08 -9.53
CA LYS A 161 4.13 3.41 -10.79
C LYS A 161 4.99 2.15 -10.58
N GLY A 162 5.45 1.89 -9.36
CA GLY A 162 6.29 0.75 -9.01
C GLY A 162 6.90 0.87 -7.61
N PRO A 163 7.71 -0.12 -7.18
CA PRO A 163 8.49 -0.03 -5.96
C PRO A 163 9.58 1.05 -6.09
N LEU A 164 9.87 1.76 -4.99
CA LEU A 164 10.86 2.84 -4.98
C LEU A 164 12.07 2.46 -4.14
N GLU A 165 13.25 2.48 -4.75
CA GLU A 165 14.51 2.40 -4.02
C GLU A 165 14.78 3.75 -3.34
N ARG A 166 14.88 3.77 -2.01
CA ARG A 166 15.13 4.99 -1.22
C ARG A 166 16.61 5.20 -0.91
N GLY A 167 17.41 4.14 -0.91
CA GLY A 167 18.85 4.23 -0.70
C GLY A 167 19.44 2.93 -0.15
N SER A 168 20.76 2.91 0.05
CA SER A 168 21.47 1.74 0.56
C SER A 168 21.48 1.72 2.09
N LEU A 169 21.37 0.51 2.66
CA LEU A 169 21.49 0.22 4.08
C LEU A 169 22.71 -0.70 4.30
N ALA A 170 23.49 -0.42 5.34
CA ALA A 170 24.59 -1.26 5.76
C ALA A 170 24.05 -2.59 6.31
N ASP A 171 24.92 -3.59 6.44
CA ASP A 171 24.52 -4.93 6.86
C ASP A 171 23.87 -4.92 8.26
N ASP A 172 24.35 -4.08 9.16
CA ASP A 172 23.87 -3.89 10.53
C ASP A 172 22.70 -2.90 10.68
N GLU A 173 22.26 -2.26 9.60
CA GLU A 173 21.10 -1.37 9.60
C GLU A 173 19.81 -2.10 9.21
N ASP A 174 18.68 -1.64 9.71
CA ASP A 174 17.34 -2.11 9.39
C ASP A 174 16.41 -0.95 9.01
N VAL A 175 15.13 -1.25 8.81
CA VAL A 175 14.13 -0.24 8.40
C VAL A 175 13.81 0.80 9.48
N VAL A 176 14.20 0.57 10.73
CA VAL A 176 14.01 1.52 11.84
C VAL A 176 15.30 2.24 12.25
N SER A 177 16.41 1.95 11.58
CA SER A 177 17.68 2.62 11.79
C SER A 177 17.61 4.09 11.39
N PRO A 178 18.37 5.01 12.03
CA PRO A 178 18.24 6.45 11.81
C PRO A 178 18.29 6.86 10.33
N ARG A 179 19.23 6.30 9.56
CA ARG A 179 19.37 6.58 8.13
C ARG A 179 18.15 6.09 7.33
N ALA A 180 17.61 4.91 7.66
CA ALA A 180 16.42 4.39 7.01
C ALA A 180 15.18 5.25 7.31
N LEU A 181 15.04 5.71 8.56
CA LEU A 181 13.97 6.61 8.96
C LEU A 181 14.03 7.94 8.20
N ASP A 182 15.22 8.52 8.05
CA ASP A 182 15.42 9.79 7.33
C ASP A 182 15.12 9.67 5.82
N MET A 183 15.52 8.55 5.19
CA MET A 183 15.21 8.27 3.78
C MET A 183 13.75 7.84 3.55
N GLY A 184 13.09 7.31 4.58
CA GLY A 184 11.73 6.78 4.54
C GLY A 184 10.73 7.66 5.30
N ILE A 185 10.21 7.15 6.41
CA ILE A 185 9.02 7.72 7.06
C ILE A 185 9.21 9.15 7.61
N ARG A 186 10.41 9.55 8.08
CA ARG A 186 10.61 10.92 8.61
C ARG A 186 10.49 11.97 7.52
N ARG A 187 10.92 11.68 6.30
CA ARG A 187 10.70 12.54 5.14
C ARG A 187 9.20 12.76 4.91
N ILE A 188 8.39 11.72 5.05
CA ILE A 188 6.92 11.80 4.92
C ILE A 188 6.34 12.69 6.01
N ILE A 189 6.74 12.48 7.26
CA ILE A 189 6.29 13.28 8.41
C ILE A 189 6.70 14.75 8.27
N GLN A 190 7.83 15.05 7.63
CA GLN A 190 8.27 16.42 7.38
C GLN A 190 7.41 17.14 6.34
N LEU A 191 6.82 16.42 5.37
CA LEU A 191 5.88 17.01 4.39
C LEU A 191 4.59 17.55 5.03
N ASP A 192 4.26 17.10 6.24
CA ASP A 192 3.11 17.56 7.02
C ASP A 192 3.41 18.83 7.85
N LYS A 193 4.68 19.23 7.94
CA LYS A 193 5.10 20.40 8.74
C LYS A 193 5.15 21.71 7.95
N ASP A 194 4.97 21.65 6.64
CA ASP A 194 5.03 22.78 5.69
C ASP A 194 3.63 23.20 5.21
#